data_AF-A0A4D7CT52-F1
#
_entry.id   AF-A0A4D7CT52-F1
#
_cell.length_a   1.000
_cell.length_b   1.000
_cell.length_c   1.000
_cell.angle_alpha   90.00
_cell.angle_beta   90.00
_cell.angle_gamma   90.00
#
_symmetry.space_group_name_H-M   'P 1'
#
loop_
_entity.id
_entity.type
_entity.pdbx_description
1 polymer ?
#
loop_
_entity_poly.entity_id
_entity_poly.type
_entity_poly.pdbx_seq_one_letter_code
_entity_poly.pdbx_strand_id
1 'polypeptide(L)'
;MRKQMPEDFQVVFSDRRGQFGADQGRPLAIWKGQNGQLKACIEQQLEALFRQELTSEDIQRFLTEVHQEGCGFAAATTIIMQKYEQNPALYEVAYGFPYFKNGQRVDFISLLLDFYFTQNNWHHLPHTSLRFKLRHPGIKAGDIRMNVYRYTKEHGEPIKGKWLWWSSSYQIRQALNQGKIVTMTSYLTHMRLISPRDAVYQDKKINFHTVMLVGFNEETQRFIVSSWGDYYELDRLPWLSSFFSY
;
A
#
# COMPACT_ATOMS: atom_id res chain seq x y z
N MET A 1 24.70 -12.20 26.34
CA MET A 1 23.80 -11.04 26.54
C MET A 1 23.37 -10.50 25.19
N ARG A 2 22.13 -10.77 24.77
CA ARG A 2 21.52 -10.16 23.57
C ARG A 2 21.16 -8.72 23.94
N LYS A 3 21.69 -7.74 23.19
CA LYS A 3 21.28 -6.34 23.33
C LYS A 3 19.79 -6.25 22.97
N GLN A 4 18.96 -5.98 23.97
CA GLN A 4 17.59 -5.50 23.77
C GLN A 4 17.68 -4.21 22.95
N MET A 5 16.91 -4.14 21.87
CA MET A 5 16.73 -2.89 21.14
C MET A 5 15.82 -1.96 21.96
N PRO A 6 16.09 -0.65 22.01
CA PRO A 6 15.36 0.29 22.85
C PRO A 6 13.90 0.43 22.43
N GLU A 7 13.04 0.65 23.43
CA GLU A 7 11.59 0.89 23.36
C GLU A 7 11.18 2.20 22.64
N ASP A 8 12.09 2.87 21.94
CA ASP A 8 11.87 4.20 21.34
C ASP A 8 11.19 4.22 19.97
N PHE A 9 10.63 3.11 19.49
CA PHE A 9 9.83 3.11 18.25
C PHE A 9 8.39 3.60 18.45
N GLN A 10 8.00 4.09 19.63
CA GLN A 10 6.63 4.57 19.88
C GLN A 10 6.36 6.05 19.50
N VAL A 11 7.36 6.83 19.04
CA VAL A 11 7.17 8.28 18.78
C VAL A 11 7.64 8.72 17.37
N VAL A 12 7.44 7.88 16.35
CA VAL A 12 7.51 8.33 14.93
C VAL A 12 6.11 8.59 14.35
N PHE A 13 5.07 8.09 15.01
CA PHE A 13 3.72 8.04 14.47
C PHE A 13 2.91 9.23 14.96
N SER A 14 2.63 10.16 14.06
CA SER A 14 1.81 11.35 14.35
C SER A 14 0.31 11.02 14.30
N ASP A 15 -0.51 11.94 14.82
CA ASP A 15 -1.98 11.99 14.67
C ASP A 15 -2.47 12.01 13.19
N ARG A 16 -1.52 12.00 12.25
CA ARG A 16 -1.73 11.93 10.79
C ARG A 16 -1.46 10.55 10.19
N ARG A 17 -1.10 9.53 10.96
CA ARG A 17 -0.87 8.17 10.45
C ARG A 17 -2.18 7.58 9.92
N GLY A 18 -2.15 7.14 8.66
CA GLY A 18 -3.35 6.72 7.93
C GLY A 18 -4.10 7.88 7.28
N GLN A 19 -3.59 9.13 7.34
CA GLN A 19 -4.11 10.25 6.54
C GLN A 19 -3.54 10.24 5.12
N PHE A 20 -2.31 9.76 4.94
CA PHE A 20 -1.61 9.80 3.65
C PHE A 20 -1.72 8.50 2.84
N GLY A 21 -2.26 7.42 3.42
CA GLY A 21 -2.48 6.16 2.72
C GLY A 21 -2.63 4.95 3.64
N ALA A 22 -2.69 3.77 3.03
CA ALA A 22 -2.74 2.51 3.73
C ALA A 22 -1.41 2.13 4.39
N ASP A 23 -1.51 1.41 5.51
CA ASP A 23 -0.37 0.93 6.29
C ASP A 23 -0.45 -0.59 6.46
N GLN A 24 0.44 -1.31 5.78
CA GLN A 24 0.52 -2.76 5.82
C GLN A 24 0.87 -3.33 7.21
N GLY A 25 1.52 -2.55 8.06
CA GLY A 25 1.92 -2.98 9.41
C GLY A 25 0.84 -2.73 10.47
N ARG A 26 -0.13 -1.86 10.20
CA ARG A 26 -1.17 -1.48 11.16
C ARG A 26 -2.05 -2.66 11.61
N PRO A 27 -2.52 -3.57 10.73
CA PRO A 27 -3.28 -4.74 11.16
C PRO A 27 -2.55 -5.61 12.19
N LEU A 28 -1.27 -5.93 11.94
CA LEU A 28 -0.45 -6.74 12.85
C LEU A 28 -0.19 -6.00 14.17
N ALA A 29 0.02 -4.69 14.13
CA ALA A 29 0.20 -3.88 15.33
C ALA A 29 -1.05 -3.89 16.21
N ILE A 30 -2.24 -3.77 15.62
CA ILE A 30 -3.52 -3.91 16.33
C ILE A 30 -3.63 -5.30 16.97
N TRP A 31 -3.35 -6.35 16.20
CA TRP A 31 -3.41 -7.74 16.67
C TRP A 31 -2.48 -8.02 17.86
N LYS A 32 -1.27 -7.42 17.86
CA LYS A 32 -0.30 -7.53 18.96
C LYS A 32 -0.57 -6.59 20.13
N GLY A 33 -1.41 -5.57 19.94
CA GLY A 33 -1.73 -4.57 20.97
C GLY A 33 -2.59 -5.11 22.10
N GLN A 34 -3.08 -4.22 22.96
CA GLN A 34 -3.96 -4.57 24.09
C GLN A 34 -5.44 -4.23 23.87
N ASN A 35 -5.79 -3.57 22.76
CA ASN A 35 -7.16 -3.16 22.49
C ASN A 35 -8.00 -4.34 21.98
N GLY A 36 -8.72 -5.00 22.88
CA GLY A 36 -9.55 -6.18 22.58
C GLY A 36 -10.66 -5.91 21.56
N GLN A 37 -11.25 -4.70 21.54
CA GLN A 37 -12.30 -4.35 20.58
C GLN A 37 -11.74 -4.30 19.15
N LEU A 38 -10.58 -3.66 18.95
CA LEU A 38 -9.96 -3.59 17.63
C LEU A 38 -9.49 -4.97 17.16
N LYS A 39 -9.03 -5.84 18.07
CA LYS A 39 -8.70 -7.23 17.74
C LYS A 39 -9.92 -8.01 17.25
N ALA A 40 -11.03 -7.93 17.99
CA ALA A 40 -12.28 -8.57 17.62
C ALA A 40 -12.77 -8.10 16.24
N CYS A 41 -12.60 -6.80 15.91
CA CYS A 41 -12.92 -6.31 14.57
C CYS A 41 -12.04 -6.92 13.46
N ILE A 42 -10.73 -7.06 13.70
CA ILE A 42 -9.81 -7.71 12.75
C ILE A 42 -10.16 -9.19 12.59
N GLU A 43 -10.38 -9.90 13.69
CA GLU A 43 -10.77 -11.31 13.72
C GLU A 43 -12.06 -11.54 12.93
N GLN A 44 -13.14 -10.83 13.29
CA GLN A 44 -14.42 -10.92 12.60
C GLN A 44 -14.30 -10.64 11.09
N GLN A 45 -13.48 -9.65 10.71
CA GLN A 45 -13.25 -9.36 9.30
C GLN A 45 -12.54 -10.52 8.59
N LEU A 46 -11.48 -11.06 9.19
CA LEU A 46 -10.73 -12.17 8.60
C LEU A 46 -11.58 -13.45 8.52
N GLU A 47 -12.37 -13.77 9.53
CA GLU A 47 -13.28 -14.90 9.49
C GLU A 47 -14.33 -14.76 8.39
N ALA A 48 -14.85 -13.54 8.17
CA ALA A 48 -15.75 -13.25 7.06
C ALA A 48 -15.06 -13.44 5.69
N LEU A 49 -13.79 -13.04 5.56
CA LEU A 49 -13.00 -13.21 4.34
C LEU A 49 -12.70 -14.69 4.05
N PHE A 50 -12.25 -15.42 5.06
CA PHE A 50 -11.89 -16.83 4.96
C PHE A 50 -13.11 -17.77 4.97
N ARG A 51 -14.29 -17.26 5.37
CA ARG A 51 -15.55 -18.01 5.52
C ARG A 51 -15.44 -19.18 6.48
N GLN A 52 -14.64 -19.02 7.53
CA GLN A 52 -14.42 -19.98 8.60
C GLN A 52 -13.86 -19.27 9.83
N GLU A 53 -14.02 -19.89 11.00
CA GLU A 53 -13.31 -19.46 12.21
C GLU A 53 -11.79 -19.65 12.02
N LEU A 54 -11.01 -18.72 12.57
CA LEU A 54 -9.56 -18.74 12.46
C LEU A 54 -8.91 -18.84 13.84
N THR A 55 -7.84 -19.61 13.95
CA THR A 55 -7.06 -19.61 15.18
C THR A 55 -6.27 -18.30 15.33
N SER A 56 -5.90 -17.97 16.57
CA SER A 56 -5.03 -16.83 16.82
C SER A 56 -3.68 -16.93 16.09
N GLU A 57 -3.15 -18.15 15.92
CA GLU A 57 -1.96 -18.40 15.11
C GLU A 57 -2.18 -18.11 13.62
N ASP A 58 -3.32 -18.53 13.07
CA ASP A 58 -3.66 -18.31 11.64
C ASP A 58 -3.77 -16.81 11.34
N ILE A 59 -4.48 -16.07 12.20
CA ILE A 59 -4.60 -14.61 12.10
C ILE A 59 -3.22 -13.96 12.18
N GLN A 60 -2.42 -14.31 13.19
CA GLN A 60 -1.09 -13.72 13.35
C GLN A 60 -0.18 -14.00 12.15
N ARG A 61 -0.23 -15.23 11.60
CA ARG A 61 0.56 -15.60 10.42
C ARG A 61 0.15 -14.77 9.22
N PHE A 62 -1.14 -14.71 8.89
CA PHE A 62 -1.64 -13.92 7.77
C PHE A 62 -1.26 -12.43 7.88
N LEU A 63 -1.47 -11.82 9.05
CA LEU A 63 -1.13 -10.42 9.27
C LEU A 63 0.39 -10.16 9.23
N THR A 64 1.20 -11.17 9.56
CA THR A 64 2.67 -11.10 9.41
C THR A 64 3.08 -11.10 7.94
N GLU A 65 2.43 -11.92 7.10
CA GLU A 65 2.65 -11.93 5.65
C GLU A 65 2.24 -10.59 5.01
N VAL A 66 1.07 -10.06 5.37
CA VAL A 66 0.64 -8.70 4.95
C VAL A 66 1.68 -7.66 5.36
N HIS A 67 2.17 -7.72 6.60
CA HIS A 67 3.19 -6.78 7.07
C HIS A 67 4.50 -6.85 6.29
N GLN A 68 4.96 -8.06 5.93
CA GLN A 68 6.24 -8.27 5.26
C GLN A 68 6.18 -8.00 3.75
N GLU A 69 5.08 -8.35 3.10
CA GLU A 69 4.98 -8.38 1.63
C GLU A 69 3.93 -7.42 1.06
N GLY A 70 3.10 -6.82 1.91
CA GLY A 70 1.93 -6.03 1.53
C GLY A 70 2.20 -4.61 1.00
N CYS A 71 3.44 -4.19 0.74
CA CYS A 71 3.73 -2.80 0.35
C CYS A 71 3.07 -2.39 -0.97
N GLY A 72 3.08 -3.26 -1.98
CA GLY A 72 2.34 -3.03 -3.21
C GLY A 72 0.84 -2.95 -2.96
N PHE A 73 0.31 -3.82 -2.11
CA PHE A 73 -1.11 -3.86 -1.77
C PHE A 73 -1.55 -2.60 -1.01
N ALA A 74 -0.72 -2.07 -0.10
CA ALA A 74 -0.99 -0.81 0.58
C ALA A 74 -1.01 0.39 -0.39
N ALA A 75 -0.06 0.46 -1.32
CA ALA A 75 -0.06 1.51 -2.35
C ALA A 75 -1.32 1.43 -3.23
N ALA A 76 -1.68 0.22 -3.69
CA ALA A 76 -2.90 -0.03 -4.44
C ALA A 76 -4.18 0.30 -3.69
N THR A 77 -4.28 -0.09 -2.42
CA THR A 77 -5.40 0.23 -1.52
C THR A 77 -5.62 1.74 -1.47
N THR A 78 -4.53 2.50 -1.42
CA THR A 78 -4.59 3.96 -1.41
C THR A 78 -5.05 4.54 -2.75
N ILE A 79 -4.54 4.02 -3.88
CA ILE A 79 -5.00 4.41 -5.22
C ILE A 79 -6.52 4.20 -5.35
N ILE A 80 -7.00 3.04 -4.90
CA ILE A 80 -8.43 2.70 -4.94
C ILE A 80 -9.22 3.71 -4.11
N MET A 81 -8.84 3.92 -2.84
CA MET A 81 -9.51 4.87 -1.96
C MET A 81 -9.55 6.29 -2.54
N GLN A 82 -8.41 6.79 -3.05
CA GLN A 82 -8.31 8.15 -3.59
C GLN A 82 -9.22 8.36 -4.82
N LYS A 83 -9.42 7.34 -5.65
CA LYS A 83 -10.38 7.40 -6.77
C LYS A 83 -11.80 7.77 -6.31
N TYR A 84 -12.19 7.30 -5.13
CA TYR A 84 -13.53 7.53 -4.59
C TYR A 84 -13.61 8.69 -3.59
N GLU A 85 -12.54 9.45 -3.38
CA GLU A 85 -12.53 10.56 -2.42
C GLU A 85 -13.63 11.59 -2.70
N GLN A 86 -13.89 11.86 -3.97
CA GLN A 86 -14.95 12.77 -4.42
C GLN A 86 -16.32 12.09 -4.54
N ASN A 87 -16.39 10.75 -4.51
CA ASN A 87 -17.63 9.99 -4.60
C ASN A 87 -17.67 8.81 -3.59
N PRO A 88 -17.67 9.07 -2.27
CA PRO A 88 -17.62 8.04 -1.23
C PRO A 88 -18.77 7.03 -1.31
N ALA A 89 -19.96 7.46 -1.74
CA ALA A 89 -21.11 6.56 -1.87
C ALA A 89 -20.87 5.44 -2.92
N LEU A 90 -20.17 5.75 -4.02
CA LEU A 90 -19.83 4.75 -5.03
C LEU A 90 -18.85 3.70 -4.49
N TYR A 91 -17.98 4.10 -3.56
CA TYR A 91 -17.08 3.17 -2.89
C TYR A 91 -17.85 2.13 -2.08
N GLU A 92 -18.82 2.57 -1.28
CA GLU A 92 -19.58 1.66 -0.41
C GLU A 92 -20.40 0.67 -1.23
N VAL A 93 -20.96 1.13 -2.36
CA VAL A 93 -21.64 0.26 -3.33
C VAL A 93 -20.67 -0.74 -3.97
N ALA A 94 -19.47 -0.28 -4.34
CA ALA A 94 -18.48 -1.12 -5.00
C ALA A 94 -17.90 -2.19 -4.07
N TYR A 95 -17.51 -1.82 -2.86
CA TYR A 95 -16.69 -2.66 -1.96
C TYR A 95 -17.46 -3.22 -0.75
N GLY A 96 -18.66 -2.71 -0.45
CA GLY A 96 -19.50 -3.25 0.63
C GLY A 96 -19.09 -2.85 2.05
N PHE A 97 -18.18 -1.89 2.21
CA PHE A 97 -17.84 -1.32 3.51
C PHE A 97 -17.73 0.21 3.45
N PRO A 98 -18.01 0.91 4.57
CA PRO A 98 -18.12 2.35 4.57
C PRO A 98 -16.81 3.04 4.20
N TYR A 99 -16.92 4.16 3.48
CA TYR A 99 -15.78 5.06 3.27
C TYR A 99 -15.61 5.99 4.47
N PHE A 100 -16.73 6.39 5.10
CA PHE A 100 -16.76 7.16 6.35
C PHE A 100 -17.54 6.41 7.44
N LYS A 101 -17.01 6.38 8.66
CA LYS A 101 -17.70 5.89 9.86
C LYS A 101 -17.67 6.97 10.93
N ASN A 102 -18.84 7.36 11.43
CA ASN A 102 -19.00 8.44 12.41
C ASN A 102 -18.35 9.76 11.98
N GLY A 103 -18.45 10.11 10.69
CA GLY A 103 -17.84 11.33 10.14
C GLY A 103 -16.32 11.29 9.98
N GLN A 104 -15.67 10.16 10.27
CA GLN A 104 -14.23 9.96 10.08
C GLN A 104 -13.99 8.97 8.93
N ARG A 105 -12.94 9.20 8.13
CA ARG A 105 -12.57 8.27 7.06
C ARG A 105 -12.25 6.92 7.68
N VAL A 106 -12.86 5.86 7.16
CA VAL A 106 -12.60 4.48 7.62
C VAL A 106 -11.15 4.13 7.32
N ASP A 107 -10.57 3.34 8.22
CA ASP A 107 -9.20 2.87 8.08
C ASP A 107 -9.05 2.02 6.81
N PHE A 108 -7.91 2.17 6.13
CA PHE A 108 -7.56 1.44 4.91
C PHE A 108 -7.45 -0.07 5.15
N ILE A 109 -7.43 -0.50 6.42
CA ILE A 109 -7.32 -1.91 6.83
C ILE A 109 -8.32 -2.79 6.12
N SER A 110 -9.61 -2.40 6.06
CA SER A 110 -10.61 -3.33 5.56
C SER A 110 -10.39 -3.66 4.08
N LEU A 111 -10.16 -2.62 3.27
CA LEU A 111 -9.80 -2.78 1.86
C LEU A 111 -8.46 -3.46 1.67
N LEU A 112 -7.46 -3.15 2.49
CA LEU A 112 -6.14 -3.76 2.40
C LEU A 112 -6.22 -5.27 2.60
N LEU A 113 -6.92 -5.73 3.65
CA LEU A 113 -7.03 -7.16 3.96
C LEU A 113 -7.83 -7.91 2.90
N ASP A 114 -8.95 -7.33 2.42
CA ASP A 114 -9.75 -7.91 1.35
C ASP A 114 -8.96 -7.99 0.03
N PHE A 115 -8.30 -6.88 -0.36
CA PHE A 115 -7.51 -6.83 -1.57
C PHE A 115 -6.30 -7.78 -1.52
N TYR A 116 -5.61 -7.84 -0.37
CA TYR A 116 -4.52 -8.78 -0.18
C TYR A 116 -5.02 -10.22 -0.23
N PHE A 117 -6.09 -10.57 0.50
CA PHE A 117 -6.64 -11.92 0.48
C PHE A 117 -7.08 -12.37 -0.92
N THR A 118 -7.77 -11.51 -1.66
CA THR A 118 -8.33 -11.86 -2.97
C THR A 118 -7.27 -11.91 -4.09
N GLN A 119 -6.27 -11.02 -4.05
CA GLN A 119 -5.31 -10.86 -5.14
C GLN A 119 -3.90 -11.37 -4.82
N ASN A 120 -3.55 -11.62 -3.56
CA ASN A 120 -2.28 -12.26 -3.19
C ASN A 120 -2.32 -13.78 -3.41
N ASN A 121 -2.71 -14.17 -4.62
CA ASN A 121 -2.71 -15.57 -5.03
C ASN A 121 -1.36 -15.93 -5.64
N TRP A 122 -0.35 -16.14 -4.78
CA TRP A 122 0.91 -16.79 -5.18
C TRP A 122 0.67 -18.19 -5.79
N HIS A 123 -0.49 -18.82 -5.54
CA HIS A 123 -0.78 -20.22 -5.91
C HIS A 123 -1.76 -20.45 -7.08
N HIS A 124 -2.50 -19.45 -7.56
CA HIS A 124 -3.59 -19.70 -8.55
C HIS A 124 -3.36 -19.14 -9.96
N LEU A 125 -2.20 -18.53 -10.22
CA LEU A 125 -1.81 -18.22 -11.58
C LEU A 125 -0.76 -19.24 -12.02
N PRO A 126 -1.00 -20.04 -13.08
CA PRO A 126 0.09 -20.70 -13.76
C PRO A 126 0.91 -19.58 -14.43
N HIS A 127 1.90 -19.09 -13.67
CA HIS A 127 2.81 -17.96 -13.91
C HIS A 127 3.62 -18.07 -15.23
N THR A 128 3.38 -19.13 -15.99
CA THR A 128 4.06 -19.51 -17.22
C THR A 128 3.13 -19.69 -18.41
N SER A 129 1.80 -19.52 -18.27
CA SER A 129 0.91 -19.78 -19.41
C SER A 129 1.20 -18.79 -20.55
N LEU A 130 1.50 -19.34 -21.73
CA LEU A 130 1.79 -18.58 -22.95
C LEU A 130 0.67 -17.56 -23.25
N ARG A 131 -0.58 -17.92 -22.95
CA ARG A 131 -1.76 -17.04 -23.07
C ARG A 131 -1.68 -15.78 -22.21
N PHE A 132 -1.16 -15.87 -20.98
CA PHE A 132 -0.98 -14.70 -20.12
C PHE A 132 0.09 -13.77 -20.68
N LYS A 133 1.25 -14.32 -21.07
CA LYS A 133 2.35 -13.54 -21.68
C LYS A 133 1.92 -12.89 -23.01
N LEU A 134 1.07 -13.56 -23.80
CA LEU A 134 0.49 -13.01 -25.04
C LEU A 134 -0.50 -11.87 -24.79
N ARG A 135 -1.36 -11.98 -23.77
CA ARG A 135 -2.34 -10.93 -23.44
C ARG A 135 -1.73 -9.73 -22.72
N HIS A 136 -0.62 -9.93 -22.01
CA HIS A 136 0.01 -8.93 -21.16
C HIS A 136 1.54 -8.90 -21.34
N PRO A 137 2.04 -8.53 -22.53
CA PRO A 137 3.47 -8.51 -22.81
C PRO A 137 4.20 -7.55 -21.85
N GLY A 138 5.28 -8.03 -21.23
CA GLY A 138 6.12 -7.23 -20.31
C GLY A 138 5.63 -7.13 -18.86
N ILE A 139 4.50 -7.73 -18.51
CA ILE A 139 3.97 -7.75 -17.14
C ILE A 139 4.48 -9.00 -16.40
N LYS A 140 5.12 -8.81 -15.25
CA LYS A 140 5.59 -9.91 -14.39
C LYS A 140 4.46 -10.41 -13.48
N ALA A 141 4.50 -11.66 -13.05
CA ALA A 141 3.61 -12.15 -11.99
C ALA A 141 3.82 -11.33 -10.71
N GLY A 142 2.73 -11.02 -9.98
CA GLY A 142 2.78 -10.12 -8.83
C GLY A 142 2.91 -8.63 -9.18
N ASP A 143 2.77 -8.26 -10.46
CA ASP A 143 2.70 -6.86 -10.85
C ASP A 143 1.43 -6.22 -10.30
N ILE A 144 1.62 -5.29 -9.37
CA ILE A 144 0.53 -4.63 -8.64
C ILE A 144 -0.50 -3.97 -9.58
N ARG A 145 -0.10 -3.56 -10.79
CA ARG A 145 -1.03 -2.99 -11.79
C ARG A 145 -2.11 -3.97 -12.19
N MET A 146 -1.75 -5.23 -12.37
CA MET A 146 -2.71 -6.25 -12.75
C MET A 146 -3.64 -6.61 -11.61
N ASN A 147 -3.11 -6.64 -10.39
CA ASN A 147 -3.92 -6.87 -9.19
C ASN A 147 -4.92 -5.72 -9.02
N VAL A 148 -4.47 -4.47 -9.11
CA VAL A 148 -5.34 -3.28 -9.08
C VAL A 148 -6.38 -3.34 -10.18
N TYR A 149 -5.98 -3.56 -11.43
CA TYR A 149 -6.89 -3.60 -12.57
C TYR A 149 -7.96 -4.69 -12.44
N ARG A 150 -7.56 -5.92 -12.07
CA ARG A 150 -8.50 -7.05 -11.93
C ARG A 150 -9.49 -6.81 -10.81
N TYR A 151 -8.97 -6.49 -9.63
CA TYR A 151 -9.79 -6.25 -8.45
C TYR A 151 -10.77 -5.11 -8.69
N THR A 152 -10.32 -3.97 -9.18
CA THR A 152 -11.22 -2.83 -9.45
C THR A 152 -12.21 -3.09 -10.58
N LYS A 153 -11.84 -3.91 -11.58
CA LYS A 153 -12.78 -4.36 -12.62
C LYS A 153 -13.89 -5.24 -12.06
N GLU A 154 -13.56 -6.15 -11.14
CA GLU A 154 -14.54 -7.01 -10.46
C GLU A 154 -15.50 -6.18 -9.59
N HIS A 155 -15.04 -5.03 -9.10
CA HIS A 155 -15.81 -4.07 -8.30
C HIS A 155 -16.41 -2.94 -9.14
N GLY A 156 -16.58 -3.14 -10.46
CA GLY A 156 -17.39 -2.30 -11.34
C GLY A 156 -16.62 -1.33 -12.23
N GLU A 157 -15.47 -0.81 -11.81
CA GLU A 157 -14.73 0.17 -12.63
C GLU A 157 -13.20 -0.04 -12.60
N PRO A 158 -12.59 -0.52 -13.72
CA PRO A 158 -11.17 -0.82 -13.76
C PRO A 158 -10.29 0.43 -13.61
N ILE A 159 -9.29 0.34 -12.74
CA ILE A 159 -8.18 1.31 -12.64
C ILE A 159 -7.00 0.78 -13.47
N LYS A 160 -6.46 1.62 -14.36
CA LYS A 160 -5.36 1.25 -15.28
C LYS A 160 -4.13 2.10 -15.04
N GLY A 161 -3.04 1.48 -14.61
CA GLY A 161 -1.74 2.14 -14.50
C GLY A 161 -1.06 2.32 -15.86
N LYS A 162 -0.47 3.49 -16.10
CA LYS A 162 0.37 3.79 -17.27
C LYS A 162 1.83 3.89 -16.85
N TRP A 163 2.72 3.26 -17.62
CA TRP A 163 4.15 3.34 -17.36
C TRP A 163 4.66 4.75 -17.60
N LEU A 164 5.46 5.25 -16.67
CA LEU A 164 6.26 6.45 -16.87
C LEU A 164 7.68 5.99 -17.22
N TRP A 165 8.23 6.50 -18.32
CA TRP A 165 9.55 6.07 -18.78
C TRP A 165 10.60 6.43 -17.73
N TRP A 166 11.46 5.46 -17.39
CA TRP A 166 12.56 5.63 -16.44
C TRP A 166 13.52 6.70 -16.94
N SER A 167 13.46 7.91 -16.34
CA SER A 167 14.50 8.95 -16.28
C SER A 167 13.92 10.35 -16.19
N SER A 168 12.67 10.57 -16.58
CA SER A 168 12.12 11.92 -16.62
C SER A 168 11.42 12.26 -15.31
N SER A 169 12.18 12.82 -14.36
CA SER A 169 11.61 13.53 -13.20
C SER A 169 10.53 14.53 -13.64
N TYR A 170 10.68 15.12 -14.83
CA TYR A 170 9.68 15.95 -15.47
C TYR A 170 8.35 15.22 -15.76
N GLN A 171 8.36 14.01 -16.35
CA GLN A 171 7.10 13.25 -16.58
C GLN A 171 6.40 12.90 -15.27
N ILE A 172 7.16 12.54 -14.23
CA ILE A 172 6.61 12.23 -12.90
C ILE A 172 5.99 13.50 -12.32
N ARG A 173 6.72 14.63 -12.32
CA ARG A 173 6.19 15.92 -11.85
C ARG A 173 4.96 16.36 -12.64
N GLN A 174 4.95 16.19 -13.96
CA GLN A 174 3.80 16.49 -14.80
C GLN A 174 2.58 15.64 -14.43
N ALA A 175 2.76 14.35 -14.16
CA ALA A 175 1.69 13.48 -13.70
C ALA A 175 1.15 13.94 -12.34
N LEU A 176 2.03 14.23 -11.38
CA LEU A 176 1.65 14.72 -10.05
C LEU A 176 0.90 16.06 -10.13
N ASN A 177 1.36 16.99 -10.98
CA ASN A 177 0.71 18.29 -11.20
C ASN A 177 -0.67 18.17 -11.86
N GLN A 178 -0.95 17.06 -12.55
CA GLN A 178 -2.27 16.73 -13.09
C GLN A 178 -3.19 16.06 -12.04
N GLY A 179 -2.76 15.98 -10.78
CA GLY A 179 -3.49 15.30 -9.71
C GLY A 179 -3.43 13.78 -9.80
N LYS A 180 -2.54 13.21 -10.62
CA LYS A 180 -2.37 11.75 -10.72
C LYS A 180 -1.55 11.22 -9.56
N ILE A 181 -1.81 9.98 -9.21
CA ILE A 181 -1.03 9.25 -8.21
C ILE A 181 0.04 8.46 -8.94
N VAL A 182 1.27 8.52 -8.45
CA VAL A 182 2.39 7.77 -9.05
C VAL A 182 2.89 6.74 -8.06
N THR A 183 2.85 5.46 -8.40
CA THR A 183 3.54 4.43 -7.61
C THR A 183 5.00 4.35 -8.05
N MET A 184 5.90 4.29 -7.07
CA MET A 184 7.31 4.00 -7.27
C MET A 184 7.64 2.66 -6.60
N THR A 185 8.09 1.67 -7.37
CA THR A 185 8.68 0.44 -6.81
C THR A 185 10.19 0.51 -6.99
N SER A 186 10.91 0.56 -5.88
CA SER A 186 12.37 0.57 -5.85
C SER A 186 12.89 -0.85 -5.65
N TYR A 187 13.85 -1.28 -6.47
CA TYR A 187 14.46 -2.61 -6.42
C TYR A 187 15.92 -2.50 -5.99
N LEU A 188 16.31 -3.30 -4.99
CA LEU A 188 17.71 -3.52 -4.61
C LEU A 188 18.51 -2.24 -4.28
N THR A 189 17.85 -1.16 -3.86
CA THR A 189 18.49 0.14 -3.57
C THR A 189 18.11 0.71 -2.23
N HIS A 190 19.05 1.41 -1.60
CA HIS A 190 18.82 2.21 -0.40
C HIS A 190 17.94 3.41 -0.73
N MET A 191 16.64 3.30 -0.45
CA MET A 191 15.74 4.46 -0.44
C MET A 191 15.95 5.23 0.87
N ARG A 192 16.11 6.55 0.76
CA ARG A 192 16.24 7.45 1.91
C ARG A 192 14.97 8.26 2.03
N LEU A 193 14.10 7.86 2.95
CA LEU A 193 12.88 8.59 3.28
C LEU A 193 13.16 9.54 4.45
N ILE A 194 12.80 10.81 4.27
CA ILE A 194 12.99 11.88 5.25
C ILE A 194 11.64 12.19 5.87
N SER A 195 11.49 11.94 7.17
CA SER A 195 10.28 12.30 7.92
C SER A 195 10.24 13.83 8.18
N PRO A 196 9.06 14.46 8.33
CA PRO A 196 8.92 15.86 8.72
C PRO A 196 9.60 16.25 10.05
N ARG A 197 9.97 15.27 10.88
CA ARG A 197 10.71 15.49 12.13
C ARG A 197 12.22 15.27 11.97
N ASP A 198 12.73 15.35 10.74
CA ASP A 198 14.12 15.07 10.35
C ASP A 198 14.65 13.68 10.71
N ALA A 199 13.76 12.75 11.10
CA ALA A 199 14.11 11.35 11.25
C ALA A 199 14.36 10.73 9.87
N VAL A 200 15.62 10.37 9.60
CA VAL A 200 15.99 9.66 8.37
C VAL A 200 15.68 8.18 8.55
N TYR A 201 14.69 7.68 7.81
CA TYR A 201 14.51 6.24 7.64
C TYR A 201 15.51 5.76 6.59
N GLN A 202 16.62 5.20 7.05
CA GLN A 202 17.47 4.34 6.24
C GLN A 202 16.90 2.93 6.36
N ASP A 203 16.35 2.44 5.25
CA ASP A 203 15.72 1.15 5.26
C ASP A 203 16.74 0.04 5.60
N LYS A 204 16.25 -0.98 6.30
CA LYS A 204 16.95 -2.26 6.49
C LYS A 204 17.25 -2.84 5.10
N LYS A 205 18.02 -3.93 5.01
CA LYS A 205 18.16 -4.67 3.73
C LYS A 205 16.80 -5.21 3.30
N ILE A 206 16.01 -4.37 2.62
CA ILE A 206 14.76 -4.72 1.97
C ILE A 206 15.09 -4.82 0.48
N ASN A 207 14.81 -5.99 -0.10
CA ASN A 207 15.15 -6.27 -1.49
C ASN A 207 14.28 -5.46 -2.48
N PHE A 208 13.09 -5.01 -2.05
CA PHE A 208 12.19 -4.17 -2.82
C PHE A 208 11.20 -3.43 -1.91
N HIS A 209 10.83 -2.20 -2.24
CA HIS A 209 9.75 -1.47 -1.54
C HIS A 209 8.92 -0.68 -2.54
N THR A 210 7.61 -0.65 -2.34
CA THR A 210 6.68 0.13 -3.16
C THR A 210 6.08 1.26 -2.33
N VAL A 211 6.18 2.47 -2.84
CA VAL A 211 5.65 3.70 -2.24
C VAL A 211 4.81 4.47 -3.24
N MET A 212 4.08 5.48 -2.78
CA MET A 212 3.40 6.43 -3.66
C MET A 212 4.07 7.78 -3.60
N LEU A 213 4.29 8.37 -4.76
CA LEU A 213 4.58 9.78 -4.90
C LEU A 213 3.24 10.50 -5.02
N VAL A 214 3.00 11.45 -4.13
CA VAL A 214 1.74 12.21 -4.04
C VAL A 214 1.93 13.69 -4.33
N GLY A 215 3.18 14.14 -4.52
CA GLY A 215 3.48 15.52 -4.86
C GLY A 215 4.97 15.77 -5.03
N PHE A 216 5.32 17.03 -5.30
CA PHE A 216 6.68 17.52 -5.36
C PHE A 216 6.77 18.84 -4.61
N ASN A 217 7.69 18.93 -3.67
CA ASN A 217 7.96 20.13 -2.90
C ASN A 217 8.98 20.99 -3.66
N GLU A 218 8.53 22.14 -4.19
CA GLU A 218 9.39 23.06 -4.96
C GLU A 218 10.41 23.79 -4.08
N GLU A 219 10.16 23.95 -2.77
CA GLU A 219 11.11 24.60 -1.86
C GLU A 219 12.28 23.68 -1.54
N THR A 220 11.99 22.41 -1.21
CA THR A 220 13.03 21.43 -0.88
C THR A 220 13.58 20.71 -2.10
N GLN A 221 12.94 20.85 -3.27
CA GLN A 221 13.22 20.10 -4.50
C GLN A 221 13.11 18.58 -4.31
N ARG A 222 12.17 18.11 -3.47
CA ARG A 222 11.99 16.70 -3.12
C ARG A 222 10.62 16.16 -3.51
N PHE A 223 10.55 14.86 -3.77
CA PHE A 223 9.26 14.20 -3.97
C PHE A 223 8.58 13.96 -2.63
N ILE A 224 7.27 14.23 -2.58
CA ILE A 224 6.42 13.89 -1.44
C ILE A 224 5.99 12.45 -1.59
N VAL A 225 6.25 11.65 -0.58
CA VAL A 225 6.04 10.20 -0.56
C VAL A 225 5.04 9.83 0.52
N SER A 226 4.08 8.98 0.17
CA SER A 226 3.27 8.23 1.10
C SER A 226 3.78 6.79 1.19
N SER A 227 4.14 6.38 2.40
CA SER A 227 4.63 5.03 2.71
C SER A 227 4.15 4.66 4.11
N TRP A 228 3.71 3.41 4.32
CA TRP A 228 3.20 2.96 5.62
C TRP A 228 2.14 3.89 6.25
N GLY A 229 1.33 4.55 5.41
CA GLY A 229 0.30 5.50 5.82
C GLY A 229 0.80 6.85 6.35
N ASP A 230 2.10 7.12 6.27
CA ASP A 230 2.74 8.35 6.73
C ASP A 230 3.34 9.17 5.57
N TYR A 231 3.60 10.45 5.84
CA TYR A 231 4.26 11.39 4.94
C TYR A 231 5.78 11.30 5.09
N TYR A 232 6.47 11.27 3.95
CA TYR A 232 7.92 11.38 3.84
C TYR A 232 8.30 12.28 2.67
N GLU A 233 9.53 12.76 2.66
CA GLU A 233 10.17 13.33 1.48
C GLU A 233 11.27 12.41 0.96
N LEU A 234 11.44 12.38 -0.35
CA LEU A 234 12.46 11.64 -1.05
C LEU A 234 13.36 12.61 -1.81
N ASP A 235 14.61 12.67 -1.36
CA ASP A 235 15.64 13.59 -1.85
C ASP A 235 15.96 13.37 -3.34
N ARG A 236 16.04 12.09 -3.75
CA ARG A 236 16.29 11.71 -5.14
C ARG A 236 15.61 10.40 -5.47
N LEU A 237 15.17 10.26 -6.73
CA LEU A 237 14.64 9.01 -7.25
C LEU A 237 15.74 7.93 -7.25
N PRO A 238 15.49 6.73 -6.69
CA PRO A 238 16.47 5.65 -6.76
C PRO A 238 16.66 5.18 -8.20
N TRP A 239 17.90 4.88 -8.57
CA TRP A 239 18.28 4.54 -9.94
C TRP A 239 17.55 3.32 -10.51
N LEU A 240 17.27 2.32 -9.66
CA LEU A 240 16.55 1.11 -10.04
C LEU A 240 15.11 1.16 -9.52
N SER A 241 14.27 2.01 -10.13
CA SER A 241 12.86 2.17 -9.70
C SER A 241 11.88 2.23 -10.85
N SER A 242 10.79 1.46 -10.76
CA SER A 242 9.67 1.54 -11.70
C SER A 242 8.60 2.53 -11.26
N PHE A 243 8.06 3.24 -12.24
CA PHE A 243 7.09 4.31 -12.04
C PHE A 243 5.82 4.04 -12.85
N PHE A 244 4.67 4.16 -12.19
CA PHE A 244 3.37 4.02 -12.84
C PHE A 244 2.45 5.13 -12.37
N SER A 245 1.77 5.79 -13.31
CA SER A 245 0.74 6.78 -13.03
C SER A 245 -0.65 6.17 -13.15
N TYR A 246 -1.56 6.61 -12.29
CA TYR A 246 -2.97 6.21 -12.26
C TYR A 246 -3.85 7.45 -12.42
#